data_AF-A0A2G5SN75-F1
#
_entry.id   AF-A0A2G5SN75-F1
#
_cell.length_a   1.000
_cell.length_b   1.000
_cell.length_c   1.000
_cell.angle_alpha   90.00
_cell.angle_beta   90.00
_cell.angle_gamma   90.00
#
_symmetry.space_group_name_H-M   'P 1'
#
loop_
_entity.id
_entity.type
_entity.pdbx_description
1 polymer ?
#
loop_
_entity_poly.entity_id
_entity_poly.type
_entity_poly.pdbx_seq_one_letter_code
_entity_poly.pdbx_strand_id
1 'polypeptide(L)'
;MGYPDFEFWYHRFRLGKLDFDYDRCEDPVPKTLMDMPVNLMRKITENLNPYEQCYLRSMNHDMKNFADSFPTVFESICVEANDSLIRWKLNRNDFECTEVDDGCTFTKPKCLNTDTSDETIAQKFNNIVTRKYEECHVKKSLEYLTPLFKAPKL
;
A
#
# COMPACT_ATOMS: atom_id res chain seq x y z
N MET A 1 31.02 -0.43 8.02
CA MET A 1 30.28 -0.90 6.84
C MET A 1 28.80 -0.74 7.09
N GLY A 2 28.10 -0.04 6.20
CA GLY A 2 26.65 0.03 6.22
C GLY A 2 26.02 -1.21 5.57
N TYR A 3 24.69 -1.32 5.67
CA TYR A 3 23.94 -2.37 4.98
C TYR A 3 24.19 -2.41 3.46
N PRO A 4 24.24 -1.26 2.73
CA PRO A 4 24.52 -1.28 1.29
C PRO A 4 25.90 -1.85 0.93
N ASP A 5 26.91 -1.63 1.78
CA ASP A 5 28.25 -2.17 1.57
C ASP A 5 28.27 -3.69 1.78
N PHE A 6 27.60 -4.14 2.85
CA PHE A 6 27.44 -5.56 3.13
C PHE A 6 26.72 -6.29 2.00
N GLU A 7 25.57 -5.77 1.55
CA GLU A 7 24.76 -6.36 0.48
C GLU A 7 25.56 -6.48 -0.82
N PHE A 8 26.28 -5.42 -1.19
CA PHE A 8 27.18 -5.42 -2.34
C PHE A 8 28.22 -6.55 -2.28
N TRP A 9 29.00 -6.61 -1.19
CA TRP A 9 30.06 -7.61 -1.03
C TRP A 9 29.51 -9.03 -0.95
N TYR A 10 28.39 -9.21 -0.24
CA TYR A 10 27.69 -10.50 -0.15
C TYR A 10 27.29 -11.01 -1.55
N HIS A 11 26.62 -10.19 -2.36
CA HIS A 11 26.23 -10.60 -3.70
C HIS A 11 27.42 -10.87 -4.62
N ARG A 12 28.47 -10.04 -4.53
CA ARG A 12 29.69 -10.20 -5.32
C ARG A 12 30.40 -11.53 -5.00
N PHE A 13 30.62 -11.83 -3.72
CA PHE A 13 31.24 -13.07 -3.29
C PHE A 13 30.37 -14.29 -3.58
N ARG A 14 29.05 -14.17 -3.43
CA ARG A 14 28.11 -15.24 -3.82
C ARG A 14 28.20 -15.59 -5.30
N LEU A 15 28.53 -14.62 -6.17
CA LEU A 15 28.74 -14.82 -7.60
C LEU A 15 30.16 -15.28 -7.96
N GLY A 16 31.01 -15.59 -6.98
CA GLY A 16 32.38 -16.08 -7.18
C GLY A 16 33.40 -14.98 -7.55
N LYS A 17 33.01 -13.71 -7.50
CA LYS A 17 33.93 -12.58 -7.73
C LYS A 17 34.63 -12.23 -6.40
N LEU A 18 35.70 -12.95 -6.09
CA LEU A 18 36.41 -12.89 -4.80
C LEU A 18 37.52 -11.82 -4.74
N ASP A 19 37.53 -10.87 -5.66
CA ASP A 19 38.45 -9.73 -5.66
C ASP A 19 38.06 -8.73 -4.57
N PHE A 20 38.93 -8.57 -3.57
CA PHE A 20 38.74 -7.70 -2.41
C PHE A 20 39.11 -6.24 -2.68
N ASP A 21 39.92 -5.98 -3.71
CA ASP A 21 40.41 -4.64 -4.05
C ASP A 21 39.54 -3.97 -5.12
N TYR A 22 38.35 -4.52 -5.38
CA TYR A 22 37.44 -4.00 -6.39
C TYR A 22 37.00 -2.57 -6.06
N ASP A 23 37.34 -1.65 -6.96
CA ASP A 23 36.94 -0.26 -6.86
C ASP A 23 35.49 -0.06 -7.29
N ARG A 24 34.64 0.34 -6.34
CA ARG A 24 33.23 0.64 -6.56
C ARG A 24 33.00 2.01 -7.19
N CYS A 25 34.03 2.84 -7.33
CA CYS A 25 33.89 4.17 -7.92
C CYS A 25 33.48 4.13 -9.40
N GLU A 26 33.74 3.02 -10.10
CA GLU A 26 33.32 2.83 -11.49
C GLU A 26 31.90 2.25 -11.63
N ASP A 27 31.31 1.75 -10.55
CA ASP A 27 29.96 1.21 -10.60
C ASP A 27 28.93 2.35 -10.83
N PRO A 28 27.91 2.14 -11.68
CA PRO A 28 26.85 3.10 -11.82
C PRO A 28 26.14 3.34 -10.49
N VAL A 29 25.85 4.61 -10.19
CA VAL A 29 25.15 5.01 -8.97
C VAL A 29 23.86 4.18 -8.82
N PRO A 30 23.61 3.57 -7.65
CA PRO A 30 22.40 2.80 -7.42
C PRO A 30 21.16 3.63 -7.74
N LYS A 31 20.34 3.13 -8.65
CA LYS A 31 19.08 3.77 -9.02
C LYS A 31 18.07 3.60 -7.90
N THR A 32 17.40 4.69 -7.58
CA THR A 32 16.25 4.72 -6.68
C THR A 32 14.95 4.56 -7.47
N LEU A 33 13.84 4.35 -6.75
CA LEU A 33 12.50 4.33 -7.37
C LEU A 33 12.20 5.64 -8.13
N MET A 34 12.80 6.75 -7.70
CA MET A 34 12.61 8.07 -8.29
C MET A 34 13.34 8.25 -9.64
N ASP A 35 14.34 7.41 -9.91
CA ASP A 35 15.05 7.40 -11.19
C ASP A 35 14.27 6.66 -12.30
N MET A 36 13.08 6.14 -11.96
CA MET A 36 12.19 5.50 -12.92
C MET A 36 11.64 6.54 -13.92
N PRO A 37 11.68 6.25 -15.24
CA PRO A 37 11.03 7.07 -16.24
C PRO A 37 9.55 7.37 -15.92
N VAL A 38 9.15 8.63 -16.06
CA VAL A 38 7.81 9.13 -15.72
C VAL A 38 6.69 8.36 -16.43
N ASN A 39 6.92 7.88 -17.65
CA ASN A 39 5.96 7.06 -18.40
C ASN A 39 5.72 5.69 -17.75
N LEU A 40 6.72 5.09 -17.10
CA LEU A 40 6.56 3.84 -16.36
C LEU A 40 5.84 4.09 -15.04
N MET A 41 6.23 5.13 -14.29
CA MET A 41 5.55 5.51 -13.05
C MET A 41 4.06 5.79 -13.27
N ARG A 42 3.73 6.44 -14.41
CA ARG A 42 2.36 6.67 -14.85
C ARG A 42 1.60 5.37 -15.06
N LYS A 43 2.15 4.45 -15.85
CA LYS A 43 1.52 3.13 -16.08
C LYS A 43 1.28 2.36 -14.79
N ILE A 44 2.20 2.44 -13.83
CA ILE A 44 2.01 1.81 -12.52
C ILE A 44 0.82 2.48 -11.82
N THR A 45 0.81 3.80 -11.73
CA THR A 45 -0.22 4.57 -11.01
C THR A 45 -1.61 4.46 -11.62
N GLU A 46 -1.72 4.41 -12.96
CA GLU A 46 -2.99 4.18 -13.68
C GLU A 46 -3.59 2.79 -13.40
N ASN A 47 -2.75 1.80 -13.06
CA ASN A 47 -3.21 0.48 -12.66
C ASN A 47 -3.52 0.37 -11.15
N LEU A 48 -3.23 1.41 -10.36
CA LEU A 48 -3.58 1.46 -8.94
C LEU A 48 -5.02 1.95 -8.78
N ASN A 49 -5.77 1.31 -7.90
CA ASN A 49 -7.08 1.81 -7.52
C ASN A 49 -6.96 3.07 -6.63
N PRO A 50 -8.05 3.85 -6.46
CA PRO A 50 -8.02 5.08 -5.67
C PRO A 50 -7.48 4.92 -4.24
N TYR A 51 -7.70 3.77 -3.63
CA TYR A 51 -7.23 3.47 -2.28
C TYR A 51 -5.70 3.24 -2.23
N GLU A 52 -5.16 2.46 -3.17
CA GLU A 52 -3.72 2.25 -3.32
C GLU A 52 -2.98 3.55 -3.68
N GLN A 53 -3.59 4.40 -4.50
CA GLN A 53 -3.05 5.72 -4.82
C GLN A 53 -2.88 6.60 -3.56
N CYS A 54 -3.77 6.48 -2.57
CA CYS A 54 -3.65 7.22 -1.32
C CYS A 54 -2.43 6.78 -0.49
N TYR A 55 -2.07 5.49 -0.53
CA TYR A 55 -0.83 5.03 0.07
C TYR A 55 0.39 5.50 -0.69
N LEU A 56 0.40 5.39 -2.03
CA LEU A 56 1.50 5.90 -2.86
C LEU A 56 1.77 7.38 -2.54
N ARG A 57 0.71 8.18 -2.47
CA ARG A 57 0.73 9.60 -2.08
C ARG A 57 1.32 9.83 -0.68
N SER A 58 1.16 8.90 0.25
CA SER A 58 1.66 9.04 1.62
C SER A 58 3.16 8.73 1.79
N MET A 59 3.83 8.18 0.76
CA MET A 59 5.21 7.70 0.87
C MET A 59 6.25 8.83 0.96
N ASN A 60 6.24 9.77 0.01
CA ASN A 60 7.16 10.91 -0.02
C ASN A 60 6.58 12.09 -0.82
N HIS A 61 7.28 13.23 -0.81
CA HIS A 61 6.82 14.44 -1.50
C HIS A 61 6.68 14.28 -3.01
N ASP A 62 7.59 13.54 -3.66
CA ASP A 62 7.56 13.36 -5.10
C ASP A 62 6.43 12.42 -5.54
N MET A 63 6.22 11.32 -4.81
CA MET A 63 5.09 10.40 -5.00
C MET A 63 3.76 11.07 -4.73
N LYS A 64 3.71 11.96 -3.72
CA LYS A 64 2.55 12.82 -3.49
C LYS A 64 2.24 13.69 -4.69
N ASN A 65 3.23 14.46 -5.17
CA ASN A 65 3.05 15.34 -6.33
C ASN A 65 2.66 14.55 -7.58
N PHE A 66 3.23 13.36 -7.75
CA PHE A 66 2.91 12.47 -8.85
C PHE A 66 1.47 11.95 -8.76
N ALA A 67 1.06 11.40 -7.62
CA ALA A 67 -0.30 10.90 -7.39
C ALA A 67 -1.34 12.03 -7.54
N ASP A 68 -1.04 13.23 -7.01
CA ASP A 68 -1.90 14.42 -7.11
C ASP A 68 -2.06 14.94 -8.56
N SER A 69 -1.17 14.55 -9.48
CA SER A 69 -1.30 14.89 -10.90
C SER A 69 -2.39 14.07 -11.62
N PHE A 70 -2.89 13.00 -11.00
CA PHE A 70 -4.00 12.20 -11.50
C PHE A 70 -5.29 12.53 -10.73
N PRO A 71 -6.45 12.56 -11.41
CA PRO A 71 -7.72 12.72 -10.74
C PRO A 71 -8.06 11.44 -9.96
N THR A 72 -7.80 11.43 -8.66
CA THR A 72 -8.33 10.39 -7.77
C THR A 72 -9.80 10.70 -7.47
N VAL A 73 -10.72 9.90 -7.98
CA VAL A 73 -12.16 10.04 -7.72
C VAL A 73 -12.66 8.75 -7.07
N PHE A 74 -13.20 8.88 -5.86
CA PHE A 74 -13.97 7.82 -5.24
C PHE A 74 -15.42 7.93 -5.72
N GLU A 75 -16.02 6.81 -6.14
CA GLU A 75 -17.44 6.78 -6.52
C GLU A 75 -18.33 6.94 -5.28
N SER A 76 -17.97 6.26 -4.20
CA SER A 76 -18.66 6.40 -2.92
C SER A 76 -17.75 6.05 -1.74
N ILE A 77 -17.95 6.78 -0.65
CA ILE A 77 -17.32 6.51 0.65
C ILE A 77 -18.44 6.49 1.68
N CYS A 78 -18.53 5.40 2.44
CA CYS A 78 -19.44 5.27 3.56
C CYS A 78 -18.65 4.81 4.78
N VAL A 79 -18.84 5.48 5.92
CA VAL A 79 -18.20 5.13 7.19
C VAL A 79 -19.29 5.03 8.24
N GLU A 80 -19.34 3.87 8.90
CA GLU A 80 -20.26 3.55 9.98
C GLU A 80 -19.42 3.23 11.22
N ALA A 81 -19.73 3.85 12.34
CA ALA A 81 -19.04 3.64 13.60
C ALA A 81 -20.05 3.44 14.73
N ASN A 82 -19.75 2.48 15.59
CA ASN A 82 -20.41 2.29 16.88
C ASN A 82 -19.33 1.95 17.94
N ASP A 83 -19.76 1.68 19.16
CA ASP A 83 -18.85 1.51 20.30
C ASP A 83 -17.86 0.35 20.16
N SER A 84 -18.12 -0.64 19.32
CA SER A 84 -17.29 -1.84 19.16
C SER A 84 -16.92 -2.17 17.71
N LEU A 85 -17.32 -1.32 16.76
CA LEU A 85 -17.19 -1.58 15.33
C LEU A 85 -16.96 -0.29 14.57
N ILE A 86 -15.96 -0.29 13.70
CA ILE A 86 -15.89 0.66 12.59
C ILE A 86 -15.90 -0.12 11.29
N ARG A 87 -16.89 0.18 10.45
CA ARG A 87 -17.04 -0.38 9.12
C ARG A 87 -16.96 0.75 8.11
N TRP A 88 -16.27 0.53 7.00
CA TRP A 88 -16.30 1.48 5.91
C TRP A 88 -16.35 0.78 4.56
N LYS A 89 -16.96 1.45 3.59
CA LYS A 89 -17.03 1.02 2.21
C LYS A 89 -16.39 2.07 1.33
N LEU A 90 -15.49 1.62 0.46
CA LEU A 90 -14.86 2.43 -0.57
C LEU A 90 -15.23 1.81 -1.91
N ASN A 91 -16.12 2.49 -2.63
CA ASN A 91 -16.79 1.94 -3.81
C ASN A 91 -17.44 0.59 -3.45
N ARG A 92 -16.91 -0.53 -3.95
CA ARG A 92 -17.41 -1.90 -3.70
C ARG A 92 -16.62 -2.68 -2.66
N ASN A 93 -15.59 -2.07 -2.06
CA ASN A 93 -14.70 -2.72 -1.12
C ASN A 93 -15.18 -2.48 0.32
N ASP A 94 -15.53 -3.55 1.02
CA ASP A 94 -15.97 -3.56 2.42
C ASP A 94 -14.77 -3.76 3.35
N PHE A 95 -14.64 -2.91 4.36
CA PHE A 95 -13.65 -3.02 5.42
C PHE A 95 -14.34 -2.96 6.77
N GLU A 96 -13.85 -3.72 7.73
CA GLU A 96 -14.46 -3.83 9.03
C GLU A 96 -13.41 -4.04 10.11
N CYS A 97 -13.51 -3.30 11.20
CA CYS A 97 -12.68 -3.47 12.38
C CYS A 97 -13.58 -3.59 13.61
N THR A 98 -13.52 -4.76 14.24
CA THR A 98 -14.37 -5.13 15.37
C THR A 98 -13.53 -5.33 16.61
N GLU A 99 -13.98 -4.80 17.74
CA GLU A 99 -13.35 -5.02 19.04
C GLU A 99 -13.46 -6.48 19.46
N VAL A 100 -12.35 -7.05 19.91
CA VAL A 100 -12.29 -8.42 20.43
C VAL A 100 -11.27 -8.42 21.57
N ASP A 101 -11.72 -8.74 22.78
CA ASP A 101 -10.91 -8.73 24.01
C ASP A 101 -10.20 -7.38 24.20
N ASP A 102 -8.89 -7.38 24.45
CA ASP A 102 -8.05 -6.16 24.58
C ASP A 102 -7.57 -5.60 23.22
N GLY A 103 -8.10 -6.08 22.09
CA GLY A 103 -7.62 -5.72 20.75
C GLY A 103 -8.73 -5.60 19.70
N CYS A 104 -8.40 -5.88 18.44
CA CYS A 104 -9.40 -5.91 17.38
C CYS A 104 -9.13 -6.97 16.32
N THR A 105 -10.19 -7.30 15.61
CA THR A 105 -10.16 -8.09 14.39
C THR A 105 -10.44 -7.16 13.21
N PHE A 106 -9.53 -7.12 12.25
CA PHE A 106 -9.66 -6.31 11.05
C PHE A 106 -9.81 -7.20 9.81
N THR A 107 -10.86 -6.91 9.05
CA THR A 107 -11.31 -7.63 7.89
C THR A 107 -11.27 -6.71 6.67
N LYS A 108 -10.63 -7.17 5.59
CA LYS A 108 -10.49 -6.42 4.35
C LYS A 108 -10.50 -7.35 3.14
N PRO A 109 -10.76 -6.83 1.93
CA PRO A 109 -10.57 -7.62 0.72
C PRO A 109 -9.09 -7.97 0.50
N LYS A 110 -8.86 -9.15 -0.09
CA LYS A 110 -7.56 -9.70 -0.46
C LYS A 110 -6.94 -8.91 -1.60
N CYS A 111 -7.74 -8.61 -2.61
CA CYS A 111 -7.45 -7.72 -3.74
C CYS A 111 -8.58 -6.70 -3.83
N LEU A 112 -8.25 -5.46 -4.13
CA LEU A 112 -9.26 -4.41 -4.27
C LEU A 112 -9.92 -4.57 -5.64
N ASN A 113 -11.23 -4.77 -5.64
CA ASN A 113 -11.98 -5.05 -6.86
C ASN A 113 -12.06 -3.78 -7.70
N THR A 114 -11.48 -3.81 -8.90
CA THR A 114 -11.53 -2.70 -9.87
C THR A 114 -12.65 -2.88 -10.89
N ASP A 115 -12.84 -4.06 -11.49
CA ASP A 115 -13.91 -4.29 -12.47
C ASP A 115 -14.25 -5.77 -12.65
N THR A 116 -15.30 -6.27 -11.99
CA THR A 116 -16.00 -7.49 -12.44
C THR A 116 -17.43 -7.48 -11.91
N SER A 117 -18.41 -7.48 -12.82
CA SER A 117 -19.85 -7.44 -12.53
C SER A 117 -20.46 -8.77 -12.10
N ASP A 118 -19.67 -9.85 -11.96
CA ASP A 118 -20.21 -11.20 -11.75
C ASP A 118 -19.41 -12.01 -10.71
N GLU A 119 -19.13 -11.43 -9.54
CA GLU A 119 -18.65 -12.24 -8.41
C GLU A 119 -19.82 -12.89 -7.66
N THR A 120 -19.85 -14.22 -7.67
CA THR A 120 -20.77 -15.02 -6.86
C THR A 120 -20.50 -14.80 -5.36
N ILE A 121 -21.52 -14.99 -4.52
CA ILE A 121 -21.42 -14.84 -3.05
C ILE A 121 -20.24 -15.67 -2.49
N ALA A 122 -19.99 -16.87 -3.02
CA ALA A 122 -18.88 -17.73 -2.61
C ALA A 122 -17.50 -17.16 -2.96
N GLN A 123 -17.35 -16.45 -4.08
CA GLN A 123 -16.11 -15.77 -4.46
C GLN A 123 -15.83 -14.58 -3.53
N LYS A 124 -16.88 -13.87 -3.11
CA LYS A 124 -16.75 -12.74 -2.16
C LYS A 124 -16.18 -13.19 -0.80
N PHE A 125 -16.60 -14.34 -0.28
CA PHE A 125 -16.07 -14.89 0.99
C PHE A 125 -14.61 -15.38 0.87
N ASN A 126 -14.23 -15.96 -0.27
CA ASN A 126 -12.85 -16.42 -0.51
C ASN A 126 -11.85 -15.27 -0.73
N ASN A 127 -12.35 -14.06 -1.00
CA ASN A 127 -11.57 -12.85 -1.23
C ASN A 127 -11.44 -11.97 0.01
N ILE A 128 -11.80 -12.44 1.20
CA ILE A 128 -11.67 -11.66 2.43
C ILE A 128 -10.49 -12.17 3.27
N VAL A 129 -9.74 -11.23 3.83
CA VAL A 129 -8.64 -11.49 4.76
C VAL A 129 -8.97 -10.85 6.09
N THR A 130 -8.93 -11.67 7.14
CA THR A 130 -9.13 -11.25 8.51
C THR A 130 -7.86 -11.45 9.31
N ARG A 131 -7.47 -10.45 10.10
CA ARG A 131 -6.28 -10.47 10.96
C ARG A 131 -6.61 -9.89 12.33
N LYS A 132 -5.98 -10.44 13.37
CA LYS A 132 -6.06 -9.90 14.73
C LYS A 132 -4.92 -8.92 14.97
N TYR A 133 -5.22 -7.89 15.76
CA TYR A 133 -4.29 -6.86 16.18
C TYR A 133 -4.49 -6.56 17.66
N GLU A 134 -3.40 -6.23 18.36
CA GLU A 134 -3.43 -5.78 19.77
C GLU A 134 -3.97 -4.35 19.92
N GLU A 135 -4.04 -3.62 18.81
CA GLU A 135 -4.53 -2.25 18.80
C GLU A 135 -6.06 -2.22 18.90
N CYS A 136 -6.62 -1.19 19.54
CA CYS A 136 -8.07 -1.03 19.55
C CYS A 136 -8.61 -0.75 18.14
N HIS A 137 -9.88 -1.09 17.93
CA HIS A 137 -10.52 -1.02 16.62
C HIS A 137 -10.55 0.40 16.04
N VAL A 138 -10.66 1.43 16.89
CA VAL A 138 -10.59 2.84 16.49
C VAL A 138 -9.22 3.19 15.93
N LYS A 139 -8.15 2.91 16.68
CA LYS A 139 -6.78 3.19 16.24
C LYS A 139 -6.50 2.49 14.93
N LYS A 140 -6.88 1.21 14.82
CA LYS A 140 -6.60 0.42 13.62
C LYS A 140 -7.34 0.94 12.39
N SER A 141 -8.59 1.33 12.55
CA SER A 141 -9.39 1.91 11.45
C SER A 141 -8.81 3.23 10.96
N LEU A 142 -8.34 4.09 11.88
CA LEU A 142 -7.76 5.37 11.52
C LEU A 142 -6.43 5.26 10.75
N GLU A 143 -5.64 4.21 10.94
CA GLU A 143 -4.43 3.98 10.12
C GLU A 143 -4.77 3.83 8.62
N TYR A 144 -5.94 3.27 8.32
CA TYR A 144 -6.41 3.01 6.96
C TYR A 144 -7.21 4.20 6.39
N LEU A 145 -7.99 4.86 7.24
CA LEU A 145 -8.85 5.98 6.83
C LEU A 145 -8.08 7.32 6.73
N THR A 146 -7.06 7.54 7.54
CA THR A 146 -6.34 8.83 7.57
C THR A 146 -5.69 9.20 6.23
N PRO A 147 -5.02 8.28 5.49
CA PRO A 147 -4.50 8.60 4.17
C PRO A 147 -5.59 9.01 3.18
N LEU A 148 -6.78 8.38 3.27
CA LEU A 148 -7.92 8.69 2.41
C LEU A 148 -8.39 10.12 2.63
N PHE A 149 -8.63 10.51 3.88
CA PHE A 149 -9.11 11.85 4.22
C PHE A 149 -8.14 12.99 3.87
N LYS A 150 -6.91 12.68 3.45
CA LYS A 150 -5.92 13.66 2.98
C LYS A 150 -5.88 13.82 1.46
N ALA A 151 -6.71 13.09 0.72
CA ALA A 151 -6.80 13.22 -0.73
C ALA A 151 -7.48 14.55 -1.13
N PRO A 152 -6.96 15.28 -2.13
CA PRO A 152 -7.50 16.55 -2.56
C PRO A 152 -8.76 16.22 -3.34
N LYS A 153 -9.91 16.63 -2.81
CA LYS A 153 -11.26 16.37 -3.36
C LYS A 153 -11.91 15.07 -2.89
N LEU A 154 -11.91 14.80 -1.58
CA LEU A 154 -13.09 14.14 -1.00
C LEU A 154 -14.30 15.06 -1.04
#